data_AF-A0A8U0U630-F1
#
_entry.id   AF-A0A8U0U630-F1
#
_cell.length_a   1.000
_cell.length_b   1.000
_cell.length_c   1.000
_cell.angle_alpha   90.00
_cell.angle_beta   90.00
_cell.angle_gamma   90.00
#
_symmetry.space_group_name_H-M   'P 1'
#
loop_
_entity.id
_entity.type
_entity.pdbx_description
1 polymer ?
#
loop_
_entity_poly.entity_id
_entity_poly.type
_entity_poly.pdbx_seq_one_letter_code
_entity_poly.pdbx_strand_id
1 'polypeptide(L)'
;MNKLYVGNLSPLVTVEDLKQLFGEKKLPGAGQVLLKSGYAFVDFPDQNWAIKAIETLSGKVELHGKVLEVDYSVPKKLRSRKIQIRNIPSHLQWEVSQSVSQSVSQCLVL
;
A
#
# COMPACT_ATOMS: atom_id res chain seq x y z
N MET A 1 2.96 7.01 5.94
CA MET A 1 3.37 5.59 5.78
C MET A 1 4.11 5.47 4.46
N ASN A 2 5.38 5.06 4.47
CA ASN A 2 6.31 5.11 3.31
C ASN A 2 6.72 3.71 2.80
N LYS A 3 6.16 2.65 3.38
CA LYS A 3 6.40 1.27 2.98
C LYS A 3 5.27 0.78 2.08
N LEU A 4 5.60 0.22 0.93
CA LEU A 4 4.65 -0.33 -0.03
C LEU A 4 4.74 -1.84 -0.12
N TYR A 5 3.61 -2.45 -0.41
CA TYR A 5 3.47 -3.83 -0.85
C TYR A 5 3.37 -3.83 -2.39
N VAL A 6 4.16 -4.68 -3.03
CA VAL A 6 4.12 -4.92 -4.48
C VAL A 6 3.71 -6.37 -4.69
N GLY A 7 2.46 -6.59 -5.08
CA GLY A 7 1.85 -7.89 -5.33
C GLY A 7 1.80 -8.27 -6.80
N ASN A 8 1.26 -9.47 -7.04
CA ASN A 8 1.12 -10.08 -8.35
C ASN A 8 2.44 -10.20 -9.13
N LEU A 9 3.56 -10.36 -8.42
CA LEU A 9 4.86 -10.56 -9.05
C LEU A 9 4.93 -11.95 -9.70
N SER A 10 5.62 -12.03 -10.83
CA SER A 10 6.01 -13.31 -11.40
C SER A 10 7.10 -13.95 -10.53
N PRO A 11 7.13 -15.27 -10.35
CA PRO A 11 8.22 -15.94 -9.62
C PRO A 11 9.61 -15.73 -10.25
N LEU A 12 9.66 -15.24 -11.49
CA LEU A 12 10.89 -14.89 -12.19
C LEU A 12 11.42 -13.49 -11.86
N VAL A 13 10.62 -12.63 -11.22
CA VAL A 13 11.01 -11.26 -10.87
C VAL A 13 12.13 -11.29 -9.84
N THR A 14 13.20 -10.56 -10.10
CA THR A 14 14.29 -10.35 -9.15
C THR A 14 14.25 -8.95 -8.52
N VAL A 15 15.09 -8.73 -7.52
CA VAL A 15 15.25 -7.40 -6.90
C VAL A 15 15.80 -6.39 -7.91
N GLU A 16 16.60 -6.84 -8.87
CA GLU A 16 17.20 -5.99 -9.90
C GLU A 16 16.15 -5.50 -10.88
N ASP A 17 15.23 -6.37 -11.32
CA ASP A 17 14.11 -5.99 -12.18
C ASP A 17 13.23 -4.91 -11.53
N LEU A 18 12.94 -5.06 -10.24
CA LEU A 18 12.18 -4.06 -9.49
C LEU A 18 12.92 -2.72 -9.41
N LYS A 19 14.23 -2.75 -9.12
CA LYS A 19 15.06 -1.53 -9.08
C LYS A 19 15.13 -0.84 -10.43
N GLN A 20 15.30 -1.60 -11.50
CA GLN A 20 15.31 -1.08 -12.87
C GLN A 20 13.98 -0.41 -13.19
N LEU A 21 12.87 -1.08 -12.89
CA LEU A 21 11.53 -0.54 -13.10
C LEU A 21 11.31 0.78 -12.32
N PHE A 22 11.73 0.84 -11.05
CA PHE A 22 11.63 2.08 -10.28
C PHE A 22 12.47 3.20 -10.92
N GLY A 23 13.66 2.88 -11.43
CA GLY A 23 14.52 3.81 -12.18
C GLY A 23 13.86 4.34 -13.45
N GLU A 24 13.26 3.46 -14.25
CA GLU A 24 12.54 3.83 -15.49
C GLU A 24 11.37 4.77 -15.22
N LYS A 25 10.68 4.58 -14.09
CA LYS A 25 9.56 5.45 -13.66
C LYS A 25 10.01 6.71 -12.92
N LYS A 26 11.31 7.01 -12.88
CA LYS A 26 11.89 8.15 -12.15
C LYS A 26 11.47 8.18 -10.68
N LEU A 27 11.31 6.99 -10.09
CA LEU A 27 11.09 6.83 -8.66
C LEU A 27 12.45 6.75 -7.97
N PRO A 28 12.59 7.28 -6.74
CA PRO A 28 13.83 7.15 -6.00
C PRO A 28 14.12 5.67 -5.77
N GLY A 29 15.41 5.33 -5.79
CA GLY A 29 15.86 3.96 -5.55
C GLY A 29 15.25 3.43 -4.25
N ALA A 30 14.53 2.32 -4.36
CA ALA A 30 13.98 1.60 -3.23
C ALA A 30 15.10 1.26 -2.24
N GLY A 31 15.07 1.88 -1.05
CA GLY A 31 16.16 1.75 -0.08
C GLY A 31 16.30 0.31 0.40
N GLN A 32 15.21 -0.27 0.89
CA GLN A 32 15.14 -1.68 1.26
C GLN A 32 14.04 -2.38 0.46
N VAL A 33 14.43 -3.40 -0.31
CA VAL A 33 13.51 -4.28 -1.05
C VAL A 33 13.55 -5.67 -0.41
N LEU A 34 12.41 -6.13 0.09
CA LEU A 34 12.22 -7.48 0.59
C LEU A 34 11.36 -8.26 -0.41
N LEU A 35 12.02 -8.95 -1.33
CA LEU A 35 11.36 -9.81 -2.30
C LEU A 35 11.00 -11.17 -1.68
N LYS A 36 9.78 -11.65 -1.98
CA LYS A 36 9.26 -12.97 -1.63
C LYS A 36 8.58 -13.58 -2.85
N SER A 37 8.24 -14.88 -2.76
CA SER A 37 7.52 -15.58 -3.83
C SER A 37 6.17 -14.92 -4.10
N GLY A 38 6.05 -14.21 -5.22
CA GLY A 38 4.83 -13.56 -5.69
C GLY A 38 4.56 -12.14 -5.18
N TYR A 39 5.41 -11.60 -4.30
CA TYR A 39 5.26 -10.22 -3.80
C TYR A 39 6.56 -9.67 -3.20
N ALA A 40 6.67 -8.36 -3.12
CA ALA A 40 7.79 -7.66 -2.49
C ALA A 40 7.31 -6.56 -1.55
N PHE A 41 8.17 -6.16 -0.61
CA PHE A 41 7.99 -4.94 0.16
C PHE A 41 9.09 -3.95 -0.16
N VAL A 42 8.71 -2.69 -0.30
CA VAL A 42 9.62 -1.62 -0.69
C VAL A 42 9.48 -0.45 0.26
N ASP A 43 10.59 0.00 0.82
CA ASP A 43 10.65 1.25 1.59
C ASP A 43 11.07 2.42 0.68
N PHE A 44 10.21 3.43 0.63
CA PHE A 44 10.46 4.71 -0.02
C PHE A 44 10.96 5.74 1.01
N PRO A 45 11.71 6.77 0.58
CA PRO A 45 12.20 7.80 1.49
C PRO A 45 11.05 8.63 2.11
N ASP A 46 10.01 8.92 1.33
CA ASP A 46 8.89 9.76 1.76
C ASP A 46 7.54 9.17 1.35
N GLN A 47 6.48 9.60 2.04
CA GLN A 47 5.11 9.25 1.70
C GLN A 47 4.71 9.76 0.30
N ASN A 48 5.17 10.94 -0.11
CA ASN A 48 4.87 11.49 -1.44
C ASN A 48 5.40 10.58 -2.55
N TRP A 49 6.58 10.01 -2.36
CA TRP A 49 7.15 9.03 -3.29
C TRP A 49 6.38 7.72 -3.29
N ALA A 50 5.92 7.28 -2.12
CA ALA A 50 5.07 6.10 -2.02
C ALA A 50 3.74 6.28 -2.77
N ILE A 51 3.06 7.43 -2.60
CA ILE A 51 1.84 7.77 -3.35
C ILE A 51 2.11 7.73 -4.85
N LYS A 52 3.16 8.43 -5.29
CA LYS A 52 3.54 8.49 -6.71
C LYS A 52 3.85 7.12 -7.28
N ALA A 53 4.50 6.24 -6.51
CA ALA A 53 4.78 4.87 -6.92
C ALA A 53 3.50 4.06 -7.10
N ILE A 54 2.53 4.15 -6.17
CA ILE A 54 1.21 3.51 -6.33
C ILE A 54 0.53 4.01 -7.60
N GLU A 55 0.42 5.32 -7.78
CA GLU A 55 -0.29 5.91 -8.93
C GLU A 55 0.38 5.62 -10.28
N THR A 56 1.70 5.41 -10.29
CA THR A 56 2.46 5.18 -11.52
C THR A 56 2.55 3.70 -11.89
N LEU A 57 2.60 2.81 -10.89
CA LEU A 57 2.87 1.38 -11.09
C LEU A 57 1.60 0.53 -11.01
N SER A 58 0.74 0.80 -10.02
CA SER A 58 -0.40 -0.06 -9.71
C SER A 58 -1.38 -0.09 -10.88
N GLY A 59 -1.61 -1.27 -11.45
CA GLY A 59 -2.52 -1.47 -12.58
C GLY A 59 -2.06 -0.89 -13.92
N LYS A 60 -0.88 -0.27 -14.00
CA LYS A 60 -0.38 0.42 -15.20
C LYS A 60 0.89 -0.19 -15.78
N VAL A 61 1.61 -0.95 -14.98
CA VAL A 61 2.87 -1.58 -15.38
C VAL A 61 2.73 -3.08 -15.29
N GLU A 62 3.21 -3.76 -16.33
CA GLU A 62 3.39 -5.19 -16.34
C GLU A 62 4.87 -5.58 -16.24
N LEU A 63 5.15 -6.66 -15.52
CA LEU A 63 6.48 -7.22 -15.35
C LEU A 63 6.39 -8.75 -15.52
N HIS A 64 7.14 -9.29 -16.49
CA HIS A 64 7.05 -10.70 -16.91
C HIS A 64 5.61 -11.16 -17.20
N GLY A 65 4.82 -10.35 -17.91
CA GLY A 65 3.45 -10.68 -18.31
C GLY A 65 2.43 -10.65 -17.17
N LYS A 66 2.78 -10.08 -16.01
CA LYS A 66 1.84 -9.83 -14.92
C LYS A 66 1.75 -8.35 -14.60
N VAL A 67 0.52 -7.85 -14.47
CA VAL A 67 0.25 -6.47 -14.05
C VAL A 67 0.57 -6.33 -12.57
N LEU A 68 1.39 -5.35 -12.23
CA LEU A 68 1.80 -5.08 -10.86
C LEU A 68 0.65 -4.50 -10.05
N GLU A 69 0.52 -4.99 -8.82
CA GLU A 69 -0.38 -4.43 -7.82
C GLU A 69 0.45 -3.73 -6.75
N VAL A 70 0.28 -2.42 -6.58
CA VAL A 70 1.03 -1.68 -5.57
C VAL A 70 0.06 -1.03 -4.60
N ASP A 71 0.26 -1.28 -3.31
CA ASP A 71 -0.59 -0.77 -2.23
C ASP A 71 0.22 -0.43 -0.98
N TYR A 72 -0.38 0.23 0.00
CA TYR A 72 0.28 0.55 1.26
C TYR A 72 0.57 -0.73 2.06
N SER A 73 1.80 -0.82 2.57
CA SER A 73 2.16 -1.95 3.42
C SER A 73 1.46 -1.86 4.77
N VAL A 74 0.56 -2.81 5.04
CA VAL A 74 -0.10 -2.96 6.34
C VAL A 74 0.81 -3.72 7.32
N PRO A 75 1.27 -3.09 8.42
CA PRO A 75 2.07 -3.75 9.44
C PRO A 75 1.32 -4.94 10.05
N LYS A 76 2.00 -6.08 10.22
CA LYS A 76 1.41 -7.28 10.88
C LYS A 76 0.81 -6.97 12.26
N LYS A 77 1.38 -6.01 13.01
CA LYS A 77 0.92 -5.62 14.36
C LYS A 77 -0.46 -4.92 14.38
N LEU A 78 -0.97 -4.47 13.23
CA LEU A 78 -2.27 -3.81 13.11
C LEU A 78 -3.40 -4.73 12.62
N ARG A 79 -3.09 -5.95 12.15
CA ARG A 79 -4.13 -6.91 11.74
C ARG A 79 -4.96 -7.47 12.91
N SER A 80 -4.49 -7.33 14.16
CA SER A 80 -5.11 -7.92 15.35
C SER A 80 -6.04 -6.98 16.12
N ARG A 81 -6.41 -5.81 15.58
CA ARG A 81 -7.33 -4.86 16.26
C ARG A 81 -8.61 -4.55 15.48
N LYS A 82 -9.11 -5.51 14.69
CA LYS A 82 -10.48 -5.42 14.15
C LYS A 82 -11.46 -5.91 15.23
N ILE A 83 -11.97 -5.00 16.04
CA ILE A 83 -13.07 -5.30 16.97
C ILE A 83 -14.30 -5.61 16.12
N GLN A 84 -14.74 -6.88 16.12
CA GLN A 84 -16.00 -7.27 15.50
C GLN A 84 -17.12 -7.09 16.54
N ILE A 85 -17.84 -5.97 16.48
CA ILE A 85 -19.03 -5.77 17.32
C ILE A 85 -20.20 -6.51 16.65
N ARG A 86 -20.53 -7.72 17.14
CA ARG A 86 -21.61 -8.58 16.62
C ARG A 86 -22.97 -8.39 17.32
N ASN A 87 -23.20 -7.24 17.95
CA ASN A 87 -24.47 -6.94 18.63
C ASN A 87 -24.76 -5.43 18.70
N ILE A 88 -24.68 -4.73 17.57
CA ILE A 88 -25.15 -3.34 17.51
C ILE A 88 -26.67 -3.38 17.24
N PRO A 89 -27.53 -2.94 18.17
CA PRO A 89 -28.97 -2.88 17.95
C PRO A 89 -29.28 -1.96 16.75
N SER A 90 -30.29 -2.33 15.97
CA SER A 90 -30.63 -1.73 14.66
C SER A 90 -30.91 -0.22 14.68
N HIS A 91 -31.09 0.40 15.84
CA HIS A 91 -31.36 1.84 15.96
C HIS A 91 -30.11 2.75 16.02
N LEU A 92 -28.89 2.19 16.08
CA LEU A 92 -27.64 2.95 16.29
C LEU A 92 -26.75 3.07 15.03
N GLN A 93 -27.24 2.64 13.86
CA GLN A 93 -26.40 2.47 12.67
C GLN A 93 -26.09 3.75 11.87
N TRP A 94 -26.74 4.89 12.13
CA TRP A 94 -26.59 6.06 11.25
C TRP A 94 -25.74 7.21 11.80
N GLU A 95 -25.56 7.34 13.12
CA GLU A 95 -24.76 8.46 13.70
C GLU A 95 -23.24 8.21 13.69
N VAL A 96 -22.79 6.96 13.58
CA VAL A 96 -21.34 6.63 13.64
C VAL A 96 -20.66 6.72 12.28
N SER A 97 -21.41 6.61 11.17
CA SER A 97 -20.82 6.66 9.82
C SER A 97 -20.27 8.04 9.46
N GLN A 98 -20.89 9.11 9.99
CA GLN A 98 -20.44 10.48 9.75
C GLN A 98 -19.31 10.92 10.71
N SER A 99 -19.30 10.45 11.95
CA SER A 99 -18.29 10.89 12.93
C SER A 99 -16.90 10.24 12.71
N VAL A 100 -16.84 8.97 12.27
CA VAL A 100 -15.55 8.30 12.00
C VAL A 100 -14.88 8.81 10.72
N SER A 101 -15.64 9.22 9.71
CA SER A 101 -15.07 9.89 8.52
C SER A 101 -14.55 11.30 8.85
N GLN A 102 -15.20 12.01 9.78
CA GLN A 102 -14.79 13.38 10.12
C GLN A 102 -13.58 13.43 11.06
N SER A 103 -13.37 12.41 11.89
CA SER A 103 -12.20 12.37 12.77
C SER A 103 -10.89 11.95 12.07
N VAL A 104 -10.96 11.29 10.91
CA VAL A 104 -9.77 11.06 10.05
C VAL A 104 -9.52 12.18 9.05
N SER A 105 -10.43 13.16 8.93
CA SER A 105 -10.29 14.33 8.07
C SER A 105 -9.87 15.62 8.81
N GLN A 106 -9.66 15.58 10.14
CA GLN A 106 -9.29 16.74 10.95
C GLN A 106 -7.87 16.65 11.57
N CYS A 107 -6.93 16.02 10.87
CA CYS A 107 -5.50 16.33 11.04
C CYS A 107 -4.93 17.04 9.80
N LEU A 108 -5.77 17.73 9.03
CA LEU A 108 -5.34 18.65 7.98
C LEU A 108 -6.24 19.89 7.92
N VAL A 109 -6.42 20.58 9.05
CA VAL A 109 -6.36 22.05 9.16
C VAL A 109 -6.09 22.35 10.63
N LEU A 110 -4.81 22.50 10.97
CA LEU A 110 -4.21 23.61 11.74
C LEU A 110 -2.70 23.47 11.61
#